data_AF-A0A355WMI2-F1
#
_entry.id   AF-A0A355WMI2-F1
#
_cell.length_a   1.000
_cell.length_b   1.000
_cell.length_c   1.000
_cell.angle_alpha   90.00
_cell.angle_beta   90.00
_cell.angle_gamma   90.00
#
_symmetry.space_group_name_H-M   'P 1'
#
loop_
_entity.id
_entity.type
_entity.pdbx_description
1 polymer ?
#
loop_
_entity_poly.entity_id
_entity_poly.type
_entity_poly.pdbx_seq_one_letter_code
_entity_poly.pdbx_strand_id
1 'polypeptide(L)' 'MNIHDPAIETEHDDKCLVIRPTRAQAEEAVRTLLRWAGDDPTREGLLDTPKRVTKAYG' A
#
# COMPACT_ATOMS: atom_id res chain seq x y z
N MET A 1 -24.89 6.37 40.18
CA MET A 1 -24.10 7.60 39.96
C MET A 1 -23.15 7.27 38.83
N ASN A 2 -23.45 7.71 37.61
CA ASN A 2 -22.65 7.43 36.43
C ASN A 2 -21.36 8.25 36.53
N ILE A 3 -20.23 7.57 36.69
CA ILE A 3 -18.93 8.12 36.29
C ILE A 3 -18.62 7.47 34.95
N HIS A 4 -19.27 7.98 33.90
CA HIS A 4 -18.73 7.85 32.57
C HIS A 4 -17.64 8.91 32.47
N ASP A 5 -16.38 8.49 32.39
CA ASP A 5 -15.29 9.36 31.96
C ASP A 5 -15.61 9.86 30.54
N PRO A 6 -15.82 11.17 30.32
CA PRO A 6 -16.22 11.71 29.02
C PRO A 6 -15.02 12.07 28.13
N ALA A 7 -13.81 11.54 28.40
CA ALA A 7 -12.58 11.96 27.74
C ALA A 7 -11.87 10.87 26.91
N ILE A 8 -12.58 9.79 26.55
CA ILE A 8 -12.16 9.00 25.39
C ILE A 8 -12.98 9.49 24.20
N GLU A 9 -12.60 10.68 23.74
CA GLU A 9 -12.88 11.18 22.41
C GLU A 9 -12.24 10.18 21.42
N THR A 10 -12.95 9.09 21.10
CA THR A 10 -12.65 8.26 19.93
C THR A 10 -13.04 9.03 18.68
N GLU A 11 -12.40 10.17 18.47
CA GLU A 11 -12.45 10.96 17.24
C GLU A 11 -11.28 10.50 16.37
N HIS A 12 -11.20 9.20 16.07
CA HIS A 12 -10.47 8.81 14.87
C HIS A 12 -11.40 9.18 13.72
N ASP A 13 -11.26 10.42 13.23
CA ASP A 13 -11.71 10.81 11.91
C ASP A 13 -10.93 9.95 10.91
N ASP A 14 -11.38 8.70 10.77
CA ASP A 14 -10.87 7.68 9.86
C ASP A 14 -11.30 7.98 8.42
N LYS A 15 -11.12 9.24 8.01
CA LYS A 15 -10.80 9.56 6.63
C LYS A 15 -9.31 9.86 6.59
N CYS A 16 -8.54 8.84 6.94
CA CYS A 16 -7.20 8.70 6.43
C CYS A 16 -7.31 8.90 4.91
N LEU A 17 -6.83 10.05 4.45
CA LEU A 17 -6.73 10.39 3.04
C LEU A 17 -5.71 9.42 2.46
N VAL A 18 -6.12 8.18 2.20
CA VAL A 18 -5.30 7.18 1.53
C VAL A 18 -5.18 7.68 0.11
N ILE A 19 -4.14 8.49 -0.13
CA ILE A 19 -3.78 8.99 -1.44
C ILE A 19 -3.50 7.75 -2.26
N ARG A 20 -4.41 7.42 -3.18
CA ARG A 20 -4.22 6.28 -4.09
C ARG A 20 -3.03 6.65 -4.99
N PRO A 21 -1.90 5.95 -4.86
CA PRO A 21 -0.76 6.22 -5.71
C PRO A 21 -1.14 5.97 -7.17
N THR A 22 -0.45 6.64 -8.08
CA THR A 22 -0.60 6.35 -9.50
C THR A 22 -0.15 4.93 -9.79
N ARG A 23 -0.66 4.34 -10.88
CA ARG A 23 -0.24 3.01 -11.33
C ARG A 23 1.28 2.87 -11.45
N ALA A 24 1.95 3.88 -11.99
CA ALA A 24 3.41 3.88 -12.14
C ALA A 24 4.13 3.84 -10.78
N GLN A 25 3.62 4.59 -9.78
CA GLN A 25 4.17 4.56 -8.42
C GLN A 25 3.97 3.21 -7.75
N ALA A 26 2.80 2.59 -7.93
CA ALA A 26 2.55 1.24 -7.45
C ALA A 26 3.50 0.22 -8.11
N GLU A 27 3.70 0.30 -9.42
CA GLU A 27 4.64 -0.58 -10.14
C GLU A 27 6.09 -0.40 -9.65
N GLU A 28 6.55 0.82 -9.38
CA GLU A 28 7.90 1.07 -8.84
C GLU A 28 8.05 0.57 -7.39
N ALA A 29 7.01 0.72 -6.57
CA ALA A 29 7.00 0.13 -5.23
C ALA A 29 7.15 -1.40 -5.32
N VAL A 30 6.45 -2.06 -6.24
CA VAL A 30 6.58 -3.50 -6.46
C VAL A 30 8.00 -3.88 -6.93
N ARG A 31 8.61 -3.11 -7.84
CA ARG A 31 10.03 -3.34 -8.22
C ARG A 31 10.97 -3.25 -7.02
N THR A 32 10.69 -2.33 -6.10
CA THR A 32 11.46 -2.16 -4.86
C THR A 32 11.31 -3.37 -3.94
N LEU A 33 10.09 -3.89 -3.78
CA LEU A 33 9.85 -5.10 -3.00
C LEU A 33 10.53 -6.33 -3.60
N LEU A 34 10.53 -6.48 -4.93
CA LEU A 34 11.23 -7.57 -5.62
C LEU A 34 12.74 -7.50 -5.35
N ARG A 35 13.36 -6.32 -5.51
CA ARG A 35 14.78 -6.12 -5.18
C ARG A 35 15.08 -6.44 -3.72
N TRP A 36 14.19 -6.06 -2.80
CA TRP A 36 14.32 -6.38 -1.37
C TRP A 36 14.26 -7.89 -1.10
N ALA A 37 13.46 -8.63 -1.87
CA ALA A 37 13.41 -10.10 -1.80
C ALA A 37 14.62 -10.80 -2.43
N GLY A 38 15.54 -10.07 -3.08
CA GLY A 38 16.67 -10.63 -3.82
C GLY A 38 16.33 -11.05 -5.24
N ASP A 39 15.14 -10.69 -5.73
CA ASP A 39 14.72 -10.93 -7.11
C ASP A 39 15.23 -9.82 -8.05
N ASP A 40 15.55 -10.20 -9.28
CA ASP A 40 15.93 -9.26 -10.34
C ASP A 40 14.71 -8.88 -11.20
N PRO A 41 14.18 -7.65 -11.08
CA PRO A 41 13.02 -7.19 -11.84
C PRO A 41 13.31 -6.98 -13.33
N THR A 42 14.56 -7.11 -13.79
CA THR A 42 14.94 -7.01 -15.21
C THR A 42 14.88 -8.35 -15.95
N ARG A 43 14.72 -9.47 -15.24
CA ARG A 43 14.54 -10.79 -15.84
C ARG A 43 13.25 -10.85 -16.65
N GLU A 44 13.28 -11.53 -17.79
CA GLU A 44 12.13 -11.67 -18.70
C GLU A 44 10.83 -12.08 -17.99
N GLY A 45 10.90 -13.03 -17.05
CA GLY A 45 9.73 -13.48 -16.28
C GLY A 45 9.24 -12.51 -15.20
N LEU A 46 10.05 -11.51 -14.82
CA LEU A 46 9.74 -10.54 -13.77
C LEU A 46 9.48 -9.11 -14.30
N LEU A 47 9.80 -8.83 -15.56
CA LEU A 47 9.52 -7.54 -16.21
C LEU A 47 8.03 -7.16 -16.17
N ASP A 48 7.15 -8.15 -16.34
CA ASP A 48 5.69 -7.94 -16.32
C ASP A 48 5.07 -8.11 -14.93
N THR A 49 5.84 -8.56 -13.94
CA THR A 49 5.34 -8.77 -12.57
C THR A 49 4.79 -7.49 -11.94
N PRO A 50 5.45 -6.31 -12.02
CA PRO A 50 4.89 -5.07 -11.49
C PRO A 50 3.53 -4.71 -12.07
N LYS A 51 3.36 -4.87 -13.39
CA LYS A 51 2.10 -4.61 -14.10
C LYS A 51 1.00 -5.57 -13.66
N ARG A 52 1.33 -6.86 -13.55
CA ARG A 52 0.40 -7.92 -13.11
C ARG A 52 -0.06 -7.69 -11.67
N VAL A 53 0.87 -7.38 -10.77
CA VAL A 53 0.58 -7.09 -9.36
C VAL A 53 -0.32 -5.88 -9.25
N THR A 54 0.03 -4.77 -9.91
CA THR A 54 -0.80 -3.55 -9.86
C THR A 54 -2.19 -3.77 -10.45
N LYS A 55 -2.34 -4.61 -11.49
CA LYS A 55 -3.64 -5.03 -12.04
C LYS A 55 -4.45 -5.94 -11.10
N ALA A 56 -3.79 -6.72 -10.26
CA ALA A 56 -4.48 -7.63 -9.34
C ALA A 56 -5.09 -6.89 -8.14
N TYR A 57 -4.50 -5.75 -7.75
CA TYR A 57 -4.92 -4.97 -6.57
C TYR A 57 -5.68 -3.68 -6.89
N GLY A 58 -5.48 -3.09 -8.07
CA GLY A 58 -6.15 -1.85 -8.51
C GLY A 58 -7.47 -2.12 -9.22
#